data_AF-A0A7I7YZ10-F1
#
_entry.id   AF-A0A7I7YZ10-F1
#
_cell.length_a   1.000
_cell.length_b   1.000
_cell.length_c   1.000
_cell.angle_alpha   90.00
_cell.angle_beta   90.00
_cell.angle_gamma   90.00
#
_symmetry.space_group_name_H-M   'P 1'
#
loop_
_entity.id
_entity.type
_entity.pdbx_description
1 polymer ?
#
loop_
_entity_poly.entity_id
_entity_poly.type
_entity_poly.pdbx_seq_one_letter_code
_entity_poly.pdbx_strand_id
1 'polypeptide(L)'
;MRIQGWEQFDEPVDRIVSLGAFEHFADGAGDAGYERYATFFKKYYDLLPDDGRMLLHTIVVPNAEEGKAMGLKVNMTLLRFISFILKEIYPGGKLPQVDLVDKYATDAGFKIERHHFIGKNYVPTLTAWGDALEAHKEEAIALKGQETYDIYLKYLRGCSDLFRDGYTNVCQFTMVK
;
A
#
# COMPACT_ATOMS: atom_id res chain seq x y z
N MET A 1 4.05 -18.56 -14.09
CA MET A 1 3.73 -17.16 -13.74
C MET A 1 2.65 -16.70 -14.72
N ARG A 2 1.52 -16.17 -14.22
CA ARG A 2 0.45 -15.61 -15.05
C ARG A 2 0.57 -14.09 -15.06
N ILE A 3 0.30 -13.45 -16.19
CA ILE A 3 0.31 -11.99 -16.32
C ILE A 3 -1.14 -11.55 -16.59
N GLN A 4 -1.86 -11.23 -15.53
CA GLN A 4 -3.26 -10.80 -15.58
C GLN A 4 -3.61 -9.96 -14.33
N GLY A 5 -4.63 -9.11 -14.45
CA GLY A 5 -5.18 -8.38 -13.30
C GLY A 5 -5.84 -9.30 -12.28
N TRP A 6 -5.94 -8.87 -11.03
CA TRP A 6 -6.59 -9.64 -9.97
C TRP A 6 -8.08 -9.86 -10.27
N GLU A 7 -8.69 -8.98 -11.04
CA GLU A 7 -10.09 -9.01 -11.48
C GLU A 7 -10.35 -10.21 -12.41
N GLN A 8 -9.33 -10.61 -13.18
CA GLN A 8 -9.40 -11.66 -14.19
C GLN A 8 -9.17 -13.07 -13.63
N PHE A 9 -8.67 -13.19 -12.40
CA PHE A 9 -8.40 -14.48 -11.78
C PHE A 9 -9.69 -15.15 -11.28
N ASP A 10 -9.98 -16.39 -11.65
CA ASP A 10 -11.27 -17.05 -11.36
C ASP A 10 -11.13 -18.51 -10.89
N GLU A 11 -9.92 -18.92 -10.52
CA GLU A 11 -9.66 -20.29 -10.08
C GLU A 11 -9.74 -20.45 -8.56
N PRO A 12 -10.26 -21.58 -8.05
CA PRO A 12 -10.18 -21.89 -6.63
C PRO A 12 -8.73 -21.97 -6.13
N VAL A 13 -8.48 -21.47 -4.93
CA VAL A 13 -7.16 -21.50 -4.27
C VAL A 13 -7.30 -21.76 -2.78
N ASP A 14 -6.30 -22.39 -2.16
CA ASP A 14 -6.37 -22.71 -0.73
C ASP A 14 -6.11 -21.50 0.17
N ARG A 15 -5.13 -20.65 -0.20
CA ARG A 15 -4.65 -19.51 0.60
C ARG A 15 -4.24 -18.37 -0.30
N ILE A 16 -4.37 -17.13 0.18
CA ILE A 16 -4.02 -15.92 -0.57
C ILE A 16 -2.99 -15.09 0.20
N VAL A 17 -2.03 -14.54 -0.53
CA VAL A 17 -1.10 -13.53 -0.04
C VAL A 17 -1.04 -12.38 -1.03
N SER A 18 -1.09 -11.15 -0.54
CA SER A 18 -0.87 -9.94 -1.32
C SER A 18 0.06 -9.02 -0.53
N LEU A 19 1.17 -8.57 -1.10
CA LEU A 19 2.17 -7.74 -0.42
C LEU A 19 2.46 -6.50 -1.27
N GLY A 20 2.08 -5.31 -0.80
CA GLY A 20 2.42 -4.03 -1.44
C GLY A 20 1.79 -3.83 -2.82
N ALA A 21 0.64 -4.47 -3.07
CA ALA A 21 -0.12 -4.33 -4.31
C ALA A 21 -1.49 -3.66 -4.08
N PHE A 22 -2.02 -3.72 -2.86
CA PHE A 22 -3.40 -3.32 -2.54
C PHE A 22 -3.65 -1.82 -2.65
N GLU A 23 -2.58 -1.02 -2.56
CA GLU A 23 -2.55 0.42 -2.80
C GLU A 23 -3.02 0.79 -4.22
N HIS A 24 -3.01 -0.17 -5.14
CA HIS A 24 -3.48 -0.02 -6.52
C HIS A 24 -4.85 -0.67 -6.76
N PHE A 25 -5.42 -1.40 -5.80
CA PHE A 25 -6.67 -2.14 -6.05
C PHE A 25 -7.90 -1.25 -6.06
N ALA A 26 -7.79 -0.03 -5.52
CA ALA A 26 -8.79 1.03 -5.62
C ALA A 26 -8.59 1.94 -6.85
N ASP A 27 -7.58 1.67 -7.68
CA ASP A 27 -7.38 2.29 -8.98
C ASP A 27 -7.98 1.42 -10.10
N GLY A 28 -8.21 1.99 -11.28
CA GLY A 28 -8.91 1.32 -12.37
C GLY A 28 -9.04 2.13 -13.64
N ALA A 29 -9.06 1.45 -14.79
CA ALA A 29 -9.25 2.09 -16.09
C ALA A 29 -10.74 2.48 -16.30
N GLY A 30 -11.13 3.61 -15.72
CA GLY A 30 -12.49 4.18 -15.83
C GLY A 30 -13.43 3.86 -14.67
N ASP A 31 -12.95 3.15 -13.64
CA ASP A 31 -13.73 2.65 -12.51
C ASP A 31 -12.92 2.66 -11.19
N ALA A 32 -12.09 3.70 -11.01
CA ALA A 32 -11.25 3.86 -9.82
C ALA A 32 -12.07 4.32 -8.59
N GLY A 33 -12.06 3.52 -7.53
CA GLY A 33 -12.69 3.86 -6.25
C GLY A 33 -12.54 2.76 -5.21
N TYR A 34 -12.78 3.10 -3.94
CA TYR A 34 -12.66 2.16 -2.83
C TYR A 34 -13.76 1.10 -2.85
N GLU A 35 -14.87 1.34 -3.55
CA GLU A 35 -15.91 0.36 -3.83
C GLU A 35 -15.40 -0.89 -4.54
N ARG A 36 -14.26 -0.81 -5.26
CA ARG A 36 -13.58 -2.00 -5.83
C ARG A 36 -13.17 -3.01 -4.76
N TYR A 37 -12.92 -2.57 -3.53
CA TYR A 37 -12.60 -3.47 -2.43
C TYR A 37 -13.75 -4.44 -2.13
N ALA A 38 -15.01 -4.03 -2.29
CA ALA A 38 -16.15 -4.93 -2.15
C ALA A 38 -16.06 -6.09 -3.17
N THR A 39 -15.77 -5.77 -4.42
CA THR A 39 -15.56 -6.78 -5.48
C THR A 39 -14.37 -7.67 -5.17
N PHE A 40 -13.25 -7.09 -4.75
CA PHE A 40 -12.03 -7.82 -4.39
C PHE A 40 -12.30 -8.84 -3.27
N PHE A 41 -12.77 -8.39 -2.12
CA PHE A 41 -12.96 -9.28 -0.97
C PHE A 41 -14.04 -10.33 -1.23
N LYS A 42 -15.15 -9.98 -1.88
CA LYS A 42 -16.20 -10.96 -2.21
C LYS A 42 -15.68 -12.04 -3.15
N LYS A 43 -14.99 -11.65 -4.21
CA LYS A 43 -14.42 -12.56 -5.21
C LYS A 43 -13.46 -13.55 -4.56
N TYR A 44 -12.51 -13.06 -3.76
CA TYR A 44 -11.51 -13.92 -3.14
C TYR A 44 -12.03 -14.68 -1.92
N TYR A 45 -13.11 -14.22 -1.29
CA TYR A 45 -13.87 -15.05 -0.36
C TYR A 45 -14.45 -16.27 -1.10
N ASP A 46 -15.11 -16.09 -2.24
CA ASP A 46 -15.75 -17.18 -2.99
C ASP A 46 -14.76 -18.21 -3.55
N LEU A 47 -13.53 -17.79 -3.90
CA LEU A 47 -12.49 -18.67 -4.45
C LEU A 47 -11.72 -19.47 -3.38
N LEU A 48 -11.87 -19.11 -2.11
CA LEU A 48 -11.24 -19.82 -0.98
C LEU A 48 -12.13 -20.97 -0.47
N PRO A 49 -11.56 -22.08 0.04
CA PRO A 49 -12.32 -23.09 0.80
C PRO A 49 -12.82 -22.53 2.14
N ASP A 50 -13.59 -23.32 2.89
CA ASP A 50 -14.14 -22.94 4.20
C ASP A 50 -13.06 -22.68 5.26
N ASP A 51 -11.89 -23.31 5.15
CA ASP A 51 -10.72 -23.07 6.01
C ASP A 51 -9.75 -22.03 5.41
N GLY A 52 -10.18 -21.33 4.36
CA GLY A 52 -9.37 -20.42 3.57
C GLY A 52 -8.90 -19.21 4.39
N ARG A 53 -7.69 -18.75 4.06
CA ARG A 53 -7.07 -17.59 4.73
C ARG A 53 -6.45 -16.66 3.71
N MET A 54 -6.52 -15.36 4.01
CA MET A 54 -5.84 -14.31 3.26
C MET A 54 -4.91 -13.53 4.19
N LEU A 55 -3.67 -13.34 3.77
CA LEU A 55 -2.77 -12.36 4.35
C LEU A 55 -2.71 -11.14 3.43
N LEU A 56 -3.27 -10.02 3.91
CA LEU A 56 -3.23 -8.75 3.20
C LEU A 56 -2.14 -7.83 3.78
N HIS A 57 -1.09 -7.71 3.00
CA HIS A 57 0.05 -6.79 3.02
C HIS A 57 -0.21 -5.37 2.47
N THR A 58 -0.48 -4.34 3.28
CA THR A 58 -0.63 -2.99 2.69
C THR A 58 -0.20 -1.83 3.58
N ILE A 59 0.27 -0.77 2.95
CA ILE A 59 0.44 0.56 3.52
C ILE A 59 -0.95 1.11 3.86
N VAL A 60 -1.10 1.65 5.06
CA VAL A 60 -2.32 2.28 5.55
C VAL A 60 -2.04 3.70 6.01
N VAL A 61 -3.07 4.55 5.98
CA VAL A 61 -3.05 5.90 6.54
C VAL A 61 -4.01 5.99 7.73
N PRO A 62 -3.69 6.79 8.76
CA PRO A 62 -4.62 7.04 9.85
C PRO A 62 -5.86 7.76 9.32
N ASN A 63 -7.02 7.47 9.91
CA ASN A 63 -8.21 8.29 9.68
C ASN A 63 -8.05 9.68 10.35
N ALA A 64 -9.02 10.56 10.11
CA ALA A 64 -8.93 11.95 10.60
C ALA A 64 -8.88 12.04 12.15
N GLU A 65 -9.58 11.15 12.85
CA GLU A 65 -9.61 11.12 14.31
C GLU A 65 -8.29 10.60 14.89
N GLU A 66 -7.77 9.50 14.35
CA GLU A 66 -6.46 8.93 14.69
C GLU A 66 -5.34 9.93 14.42
N GLY A 67 -5.34 10.56 13.25
CA GLY A 67 -4.34 11.57 12.89
C GLY A 67 -4.35 12.76 13.84
N LYS A 68 -5.53 13.21 14.27
CA LYS A 68 -5.68 14.26 15.29
C LYS A 68 -5.15 13.81 16.65
N ALA A 69 -5.48 12.59 17.08
CA ALA A 69 -5.02 12.03 18.35
C ALA A 69 -3.49 11.83 18.39
N MET A 70 -2.89 11.51 17.24
CA MET A 70 -1.44 11.41 17.05
C MET A 70 -0.74 12.77 16.92
N GLY A 71 -1.49 13.87 16.87
CA GLY A 71 -0.94 15.22 16.71
C GLY A 71 -0.36 15.49 15.32
N LEU A 72 -0.78 14.72 14.30
CA LEU A 72 -0.30 14.89 12.93
C LEU A 72 -0.78 16.22 12.36
N LYS A 73 0.15 16.95 11.73
CA LYS A 73 -0.13 18.26 11.15
C LYS A 73 -0.07 18.19 9.63
N VAL A 74 -1.11 18.64 8.96
CA VAL A 74 -1.08 18.84 7.51
C VAL A 74 -0.50 20.22 7.23
N ASN A 75 0.67 20.26 6.60
CA ASN A 75 1.32 21.50 6.17
C ASN A 75 1.57 21.48 4.66
N MET A 76 1.95 22.62 4.10
CA MET A 76 2.18 22.76 2.66
C MET A 76 3.31 21.88 2.13
N THR A 77 4.32 21.56 2.95
CA THR A 77 5.42 20.66 2.56
C THR A 77 4.90 19.24 2.36
N LEU A 78 4.11 18.73 3.30
CA LEU A 78 3.47 17.41 3.20
C LEU A 78 2.55 17.33 1.98
N LEU A 79 1.69 18.32 1.76
CA LEU A 79 0.77 18.33 0.62
C LEU A 79 1.52 18.34 -0.72
N ARG A 80 2.61 19.12 -0.83
CA ARG A 80 3.47 19.13 -2.01
C ARG A 80 4.18 17.79 -2.21
N PHE A 81 4.58 17.12 -1.13
CA PHE A 81 5.21 15.81 -1.22
C PHE A 81 4.22 14.73 -1.68
N ILE A 82 3.01 14.69 -1.12
CA ILE A 82 1.93 13.81 -1.56
C ILE A 82 1.60 14.05 -3.04
N SER A 83 1.49 15.32 -3.45
CA SER A 83 1.26 15.66 -4.86
C SER A 83 2.41 15.22 -5.77
N PHE A 84 3.65 15.25 -5.29
CA PHE A 84 4.81 14.71 -6.01
C PHE A 84 4.72 13.19 -6.16
N ILE A 85 4.37 12.46 -5.09
CA ILE A 85 4.21 10.99 -5.14
C ILE A 85 3.16 10.58 -6.16
N LEU A 86 1.98 11.18 -6.10
CA LEU A 86 0.86 10.84 -6.99
C LEU A 86 1.11 11.23 -8.45
N LYS A 87 2.01 12.18 -8.71
CA LYS A 87 2.34 12.63 -10.06
C LYS A 87 3.50 11.85 -10.67
N GLU A 88 4.58 11.67 -9.92
CA GLU A 88 5.87 11.20 -10.45
C GLU A 88 6.15 9.72 -10.15
N ILE A 89 5.53 9.13 -9.11
CA ILE A 89 5.87 7.79 -8.62
C ILE A 89 4.69 6.81 -8.78
N TYR A 90 3.55 7.11 -8.17
CA TYR A 90 2.38 6.23 -8.16
C TYR A 90 1.10 6.97 -8.59
N PRO A 91 0.94 7.25 -9.90
CA PRO A 91 -0.33 7.72 -10.45
C PRO A 91 -1.45 6.75 -10.09
N GLY A 92 -2.58 7.27 -9.58
CA GLY A 92 -3.75 6.49 -9.20
C GLY A 92 -3.65 5.76 -7.84
N GLY A 93 -2.48 5.76 -7.20
CA GLY A 93 -2.28 5.10 -5.90
C GLY A 93 -3.23 5.66 -4.82
N LYS A 94 -3.90 4.76 -4.10
CA LYS A 94 -4.84 5.08 -3.03
C LYS A 94 -4.50 4.26 -1.79
N LEU A 95 -4.11 4.94 -0.72
CA LEU A 95 -3.80 4.30 0.56
C LEU A 95 -5.08 4.13 1.38
N PRO A 96 -5.43 2.90 1.79
CA PRO A 96 -6.61 2.67 2.62
C PRO A 96 -6.41 3.10 4.08
N GLN A 97 -7.53 3.35 4.76
CA GLN A 97 -7.59 3.31 6.23
C GLN A 97 -7.88 1.88 6.71
N VAL A 98 -7.51 1.56 7.95
CA VAL A 98 -7.73 0.22 8.55
C VAL A 98 -9.22 -0.12 8.63
N ASP A 99 -10.04 0.83 9.07
CA ASP A 99 -11.50 0.69 9.18
C ASP A 99 -12.17 0.42 7.83
N LEU A 100 -11.63 0.98 6.75
CA LEU A 100 -12.10 0.73 5.39
C LEU A 100 -11.82 -0.71 4.94
N VAL A 101 -10.62 -1.22 5.22
CA VAL A 101 -10.27 -2.63 4.95
C VAL A 101 -11.15 -3.56 5.77
N ASP A 102 -11.30 -3.28 7.07
CA ASP A 102 -12.13 -4.07 7.97
C ASP A 102 -13.57 -4.12 7.48
N LYS A 103 -14.14 -2.97 7.11
CA LYS A 103 -15.49 -2.86 6.58
C LYS A 103 -15.70 -3.76 5.36
N TYR A 104 -14.91 -3.60 4.30
CA TYR A 104 -15.15 -4.35 3.07
C TYR A 104 -14.81 -5.83 3.19
N ALA A 105 -13.80 -6.19 3.99
CA ALA A 105 -13.46 -7.58 4.24
C ALA A 105 -14.55 -8.30 5.04
N THR A 106 -15.08 -7.66 6.10
CA THR A 106 -16.15 -8.23 6.92
C THR A 106 -17.50 -8.27 6.21
N ASP A 107 -17.82 -7.25 5.39
CA ASP A 107 -19.00 -7.26 4.52
C ASP A 107 -18.98 -8.44 3.53
N ALA A 108 -17.80 -8.91 3.11
CA ALA A 108 -17.62 -10.09 2.25
C ALA A 108 -17.68 -11.43 3.01
N GLY A 109 -17.64 -11.41 4.34
CA GLY A 109 -17.70 -12.61 5.20
C GLY A 109 -16.39 -12.99 5.90
N PHE A 110 -15.27 -12.28 5.66
CA PHE A 110 -14.05 -12.54 6.41
C PHE A 110 -14.17 -12.08 7.86
N LYS A 111 -13.47 -12.76 8.76
CA LYS A 111 -13.11 -12.28 10.10
C LYS A 111 -11.67 -11.82 10.10
N ILE A 112 -11.41 -10.66 10.70
CA ILE A 112 -10.05 -10.20 10.92
C ILE A 112 -9.54 -10.83 12.21
N GLU A 113 -8.64 -11.81 12.07
CA GLU A 113 -8.02 -12.51 13.20
C GLU A 113 -6.92 -11.64 13.84
N ARG A 114 -6.21 -10.86 13.04
CA ARG A 114 -5.10 -10.02 13.51
C ARG A 114 -4.83 -8.82 12.61
N HIS A 115 -4.68 -7.65 13.22
CA HIS A 115 -3.95 -6.52 12.67
C HIS A 115 -2.51 -6.51 13.20
N HIS A 116 -1.53 -6.63 12.31
CA HIS A 116 -0.12 -6.58 12.70
C HIS A 116 0.55 -5.36 12.07
N PHE A 117 0.73 -4.32 12.88
CA PHE A 117 1.37 -3.08 12.46
C PHE A 117 2.88 -3.21 12.48
N ILE A 118 3.49 -3.03 11.32
CA ILE A 118 4.94 -3.21 11.09
C ILE A 118 5.57 -2.03 10.34
N GLY A 119 4.87 -0.90 10.20
CA GLY A 119 5.34 0.26 9.43
C GLY A 119 6.64 0.88 9.92
N LYS A 120 7.03 0.67 11.20
CA LYS A 120 8.35 1.09 11.70
C LYS A 120 9.51 0.42 10.95
N ASN A 121 9.31 -0.77 10.40
CA ASN A 121 10.31 -1.46 9.59
C ASN A 121 10.49 -0.82 8.21
N TYR A 122 9.58 0.06 7.79
CA TYR A 122 9.68 0.71 6.49
C TYR A 122 10.73 1.84 6.48
N VAL A 123 11.07 2.42 7.65
CA VAL A 123 12.17 3.38 7.81
C VAL A 123 13.52 2.76 7.44
N PRO A 124 13.98 1.65 8.08
CA PRO A 124 15.23 1.01 7.67
C PRO A 124 15.16 0.45 6.25
N THR A 125 13.99 0.01 5.78
CA THR A 125 13.80 -0.46 4.40
C THR A 125 14.07 0.65 3.38
N LEU A 126 13.39 1.80 3.51
CA LEU A 126 13.57 2.94 2.60
C LEU A 126 14.94 3.59 2.75
N THR A 127 15.51 3.56 3.94
CA THR A 127 16.89 4.01 4.17
C THR A 127 17.87 3.15 3.40
N ALA A 128 17.77 1.81 3.51
CA ALA A 128 18.64 0.89 2.78
C ALA A 128 18.52 1.07 1.26
N TRP A 129 17.30 1.27 0.73
CA TRP A 129 17.10 1.54 -0.69
C TRP A 129 17.69 2.89 -1.13
N GLY A 130 17.49 3.94 -0.33
CA GLY A 130 18.08 5.25 -0.59
C GLY A 130 19.60 5.23 -0.57
N ASP A 131 20.19 4.59 0.45
CA ASP A 131 21.64 4.45 0.60
C ASP A 131 22.25 3.67 -0.57
N ALA A 132 21.60 2.59 -1.00
CA ALA A 132 22.03 1.82 -2.17
C ALA A 132 21.93 2.63 -3.48
N LEU A 133 20.84 3.39 -3.67
CA LEU A 133 20.71 4.26 -4.85
C LEU A 133 21.81 5.33 -4.89
N GLU A 134 22.15 5.93 -3.75
CA GLU A 134 23.25 6.89 -3.67
C GLU A 134 24.62 6.24 -3.91
N ALA A 135 24.86 5.06 -3.35
CA ALA A 135 26.10 4.30 -3.55
C ALA A 135 26.33 3.96 -5.04
N HIS A 136 25.26 3.75 -5.80
CA HIS A 136 25.29 3.46 -7.24
C HIS A 136 24.85 4.66 -8.10
N LYS A 137 25.05 5.89 -7.61
CA LYS A 137 24.58 7.12 -8.29
C LYS A 137 25.01 7.21 -9.75
N GLU A 138 26.30 7.00 -10.05
CA GLU A 138 26.81 7.14 -11.41
C GLU A 138 26.18 6.12 -12.37
N GLU A 139 26.03 4.87 -11.92
CA GLU A 139 25.38 3.79 -12.67
C GLU A 139 23.89 4.10 -12.90
N ALA A 140 23.18 4.56 -11.87
CA ALA A 140 21.76 4.90 -11.96
C ALA A 140 21.51 6.07 -12.93
N ILE A 141 22.36 7.10 -12.88
CA ILE A 141 22.31 8.24 -13.81
C ILE A 141 22.63 7.79 -15.23
N ALA A 142 23.64 6.95 -15.43
CA ALA A 142 23.96 6.40 -16.75
C ALA A 142 22.79 5.59 -17.34
N LEU A 143 22.05 4.86 -16.50
CA LEU A 143 20.94 4.00 -16.92
C LEU A 143 19.66 4.77 -17.25
N LYS A 144 19.29 5.76 -16.42
CA LYS A 144 17.96 6.41 -16.45
C LYS A 144 17.98 7.93 -16.46
N GLY A 145 19.17 8.55 -16.42
CA GLY A 145 19.36 9.99 -16.42
C GLY A 145 19.28 10.63 -15.04
N GLN A 146 19.81 11.85 -14.94
CA GLN A 146 19.91 12.64 -13.71
C GLN A 146 18.53 12.91 -13.08
N GLU A 147 17.54 13.27 -13.90
CA GLU A 147 16.19 13.59 -13.43
C GLU A 147 15.53 12.41 -12.71
N THR A 148 15.62 11.21 -13.28
CA THR A 148 15.05 10.00 -12.66
C THR A 148 15.74 9.69 -11.33
N TYR A 149 17.07 9.82 -11.28
CA TYR A 149 17.83 9.65 -10.04
C TYR A 149 17.34 10.60 -8.94
N ASP A 150 17.21 11.89 -9.24
CA ASP A 150 16.80 12.91 -8.26
C ASP A 150 15.36 12.67 -7.77
N ILE A 151 14.46 12.28 -8.69
CA ILE A 151 13.08 11.91 -8.37
C ILE A 151 13.05 10.73 -7.40
N TYR A 152 13.77 9.64 -7.70
CA TYR A 152 13.75 8.43 -6.87
C TYR A 152 14.40 8.66 -5.50
N LEU A 153 15.50 9.41 -5.43
CA LEU A 153 16.14 9.71 -4.16
C LEU A 153 15.22 10.57 -3.27
N LYS A 154 14.59 11.60 -3.84
CA LYS A 154 13.59 12.41 -3.13
C LYS A 154 12.41 11.58 -2.65
N TYR A 155 11.91 10.66 -3.48
CA TYR A 155 10.84 9.73 -3.14
C TYR A 155 11.21 8.86 -1.94
N LEU A 156 12.35 8.17 -1.99
CA LEU A 156 12.78 7.23 -0.94
C LEU A 156 12.99 7.93 0.40
N ARG A 157 13.71 9.06 0.40
CA ARG A 157 13.99 9.83 1.62
C ARG A 157 12.72 10.42 2.21
N GLY A 158 11.87 11.04 1.39
CA GLY A 158 10.63 11.64 1.88
C GLY A 158 9.62 10.60 2.38
N CYS A 159 9.52 9.42 1.76
CA CYS A 159 8.65 8.36 2.28
C CYS A 159 9.16 7.80 3.61
N SER A 160 10.48 7.74 3.80
CA SER A 160 11.07 7.31 5.07
C SER A 160 10.61 8.22 6.22
N ASP A 161 10.52 9.52 5.96
CA ASP A 161 10.01 10.50 6.91
C ASP A 161 8.53 10.27 7.23
N LEU A 162 7.70 9.96 6.22
CA LEU A 162 6.27 9.67 6.44
C LEU A 162 6.03 8.48 7.37
N PHE A 163 6.82 7.41 7.26
CA PHE A 163 6.72 6.26 8.16
C PHE A 163 7.28 6.54 9.55
N ARG A 164 8.40 7.27 9.63
CA ARG A 164 9.01 7.65 10.92
C ARG A 164 8.06 8.52 11.74
N ASP A 165 7.42 9.48 11.09
CA ASP A 165 6.62 10.52 11.75
C ASP A 165 5.14 10.09 11.93
N GLY A 166 4.78 8.87 11.50
CA GLY A 166 3.46 8.28 11.73
C GLY A 166 2.35 8.71 10.76
N TYR A 167 2.70 9.42 9.67
CA TYR A 167 1.75 9.79 8.62
C TYR A 167 1.27 8.59 7.79
N THR A 168 2.06 7.51 7.78
CA THR A 168 1.76 6.25 7.12
C THR A 168 2.21 5.09 8.00
N ASN A 169 1.58 3.93 7.84
CA ASN A 169 1.96 2.70 8.52
C ASN A 169 1.83 1.52 7.54
N VAL A 170 2.27 0.34 7.94
CA VAL A 170 2.02 -0.91 7.21
C VAL A 170 1.27 -1.83 8.15
N CYS A 171 0.16 -2.38 7.67
CA CYS A 171 -0.62 -3.36 8.39
C CYS A 171 -0.65 -4.68 7.62
N GLN A 172 -0.41 -5.77 8.33
CA GLN A 172 -0.71 -7.13 7.91
C GLN A 172 -2.05 -7.55 8.51
N PHE A 173 -3.07 -7.68 7.67
CA PHE A 173 -4.37 -8.21 8.06
C PHE A 173 -4.36 -9.72 7.86
N THR A 174 -4.52 -10.47 8.94
CA THR A 174 -4.77 -11.91 8.86
C THR A 174 -6.27 -12.12 8.82
N MET A 175 -6.78 -12.59 7.69
CA MET A 175 -8.20 -12.77 7.43
C MET A 175 -8.54 -14.26 7.32
N VAL A 176 -9.60 -14.68 7.98
CA VAL A 176 -10.09 -16.07 8.02
C VAL A 176 -11.60 -16.10 7.74
N LYS A 177 -12.14 -17.26 7.38
CA LYS A 177 -13.60 -17.51 7.33
C LYS A 177 -14.08 -18.10 8.67
#